data_AF-A0A1G8QP48-F1
#
_entry.id   AF-A0A1G8QP48-F1
#
_cell.length_a   1.000
_cell.length_b   1.000
_cell.length_c   1.000
_cell.angle_alpha   90.00
_cell.angle_beta   90.00
_cell.angle_gamma   90.00
#
_symmetry.space_group_name_H-M   'P 1'
#
loop_
_entity.id
_entity.type
_entity.pdbx_description
1 polymer ?
#
loop_
_entity_poly.entity_id
_entity_poly.type
_entity_poly.pdbx_seq_one_letter_code
_entity_poly.pdbx_strand_id
1 'polypeptide(L)'
;MRLLDEDGNPIIDPYTGKKTVQQGASTGVWCAVSPQLADKGGVYCLDNNIATIADPREYDAWQYGTAEVPPAGVSPHAVDPVAAARLWDLSRALTGADLD
;
A
#
# COMPACT_ATOMS: atom_id res chain seq x y z
N MET A 1 -2.31 -7.35 -16.69
CA MET A 1 -1.99 -5.91 -16.68
C MET A 1 -0.74 -5.63 -17.51
N ARG A 2 -0.80 -4.80 -18.56
CA ARG A 2 0.37 -4.37 -19.35
C ARG A 2 1.02 -3.15 -18.67
N LEU A 3 2.34 -3.15 -18.50
CA LEU A 3 3.09 -2.06 -17.83
C LEU A 3 3.93 -1.22 -18.81
N LEU A 4 4.29 -1.79 -19.96
CA LEU A 4 5.06 -1.12 -21.00
C LEU A 4 4.26 -1.09 -22.32
N ASP A 5 4.38 -0.04 -23.12
CA ASP A 5 3.78 0.04 -24.46
C ASP A 5 4.51 -0.84 -25.50
N GLU A 6 4.26 -0.65 -26.79
CA GLU A 6 4.86 -1.47 -27.87
C GLU A 6 6.34 -1.15 -28.10
N ASP A 7 6.74 0.06 -27.73
CA ASP A 7 8.12 0.56 -27.85
C ASP A 7 8.92 0.31 -26.57
N GLY A 8 8.30 -0.26 -25.53
CA GLY A 8 8.92 -0.58 -24.25
C GLY A 8 8.91 0.58 -23.25
N ASN A 9 8.18 1.67 -23.50
CA ASN A 9 8.08 2.78 -22.56
C ASN A 9 7.04 2.49 -21.47
N PRO A 10 7.21 3.03 -20.24
CA PRO A 10 6.22 2.90 -19.19
C PRO A 10 4.87 3.50 -19.59
N ILE A 11 3.79 2.73 -19.43
CA ILE A 11 2.43 3.24 -19.53
C ILE A 11 2.14 4.08 -18.28
N ILE A 12 1.82 5.36 -18.46
CA ILE A 12 1.45 6.27 -17.36
C ILE A 12 -0.05 6.51 -17.39
N ASP A 13 -0.73 5.97 -16.41
CA ASP A 13 -2.16 6.12 -16.16
C ASP A 13 -2.43 6.07 -14.65
N PRO A 14 -2.38 7.24 -13.97
CA PRO A 14 -2.54 7.30 -12.52
C PRO A 14 -3.89 6.78 -12.02
N TYR A 15 -4.94 6.84 -12.84
CA TYR A 15 -6.28 6.36 -12.46
C TYR A 15 -6.35 4.84 -12.33
N THR A 16 -5.46 4.12 -13.02
CA THR A 16 -5.29 2.67 -12.92
C THR A 16 -4.03 2.27 -12.14
N GLY A 17 -3.50 3.20 -11.33
CA GLY A 17 -2.34 2.99 -10.47
C GLY A 17 -0.98 3.00 -11.18
N LYS A 18 -0.92 3.26 -12.49
CA LYS A 18 0.32 3.29 -13.27
C LYS A 18 0.93 4.68 -13.21
N LYS A 19 1.96 4.84 -12.38
CA LYS A 19 2.52 6.14 -12.01
C LYS A 19 3.89 6.37 -12.63
N THR A 20 4.25 7.65 -12.78
CA THR A 20 5.67 8.03 -12.99
C THR A 20 6.48 7.68 -11.75
N VAL A 21 7.82 7.63 -11.89
CA VAL A 21 8.74 7.39 -10.75
C VAL A 21 8.53 8.44 -9.66
N GLN A 22 8.40 9.70 -10.04
CA GLN A 22 8.20 10.83 -9.13
C GLN A 22 6.87 10.70 -8.37
N GLN A 23 5.79 10.32 -9.06
CA GLN A 23 4.50 10.06 -8.42
C GLN A 23 4.56 8.85 -7.48
N GLY A 24 5.26 7.78 -7.86
CA GLY A 24 5.47 6.61 -7.00
C GLY A 24 6.23 6.93 -5.71
N ALA A 25 7.24 7.81 -5.79
CA ALA A 25 8.01 8.25 -4.63
C ALA A 25 7.27 9.27 -3.76
N SER A 26 6.29 9.99 -4.31
CA SER A 26 5.67 11.16 -3.66
C SER A 26 5.08 10.85 -2.28
N THR A 27 4.35 9.74 -2.14
CA THR A 27 3.72 9.37 -0.85
C THR A 27 4.75 9.18 0.25
N GLY A 28 5.91 8.56 -0.05
CA GLY A 28 6.97 8.39 0.93
C GLY A 28 7.57 9.71 1.40
N VAL A 29 7.78 10.64 0.46
CA VAL A 29 8.25 12.00 0.78
C VAL A 29 7.21 12.74 1.61
N TRP A 30 5.93 12.66 1.25
CA TRP A 30 4.84 13.25 2.01
C TRP A 30 4.78 12.69 3.43
N CYS A 31 4.89 11.38 3.61
CA CYS A 31 4.93 10.75 4.93
C CYS A 31 6.06 11.30 5.81
N ALA A 32 7.23 11.56 5.23
CA ALA A 32 8.40 12.00 5.96
C ALA A 32 8.33 13.47 6.43
N VAL A 33 7.55 14.33 5.74
CA VAL A 33 7.62 15.78 5.96
C VAL A 33 6.27 16.45 6.23
N SER A 34 5.16 15.76 6.03
CA SER A 34 3.83 16.37 6.14
C SER A 34 3.46 16.65 7.60
N PRO A 35 3.12 17.91 7.96
CA PRO A 35 2.67 18.22 9.31
C PRO A 35 1.33 17.55 9.66
N GLN A 36 0.59 17.03 8.68
CA GLN A 36 -0.66 16.29 8.92
C GLN A 36 -0.43 14.98 9.69
N LEU A 37 0.81 14.48 9.75
CA LEU A 37 1.19 13.23 10.39
C LEU A 37 1.90 13.41 11.74
N ALA A 38 2.11 14.65 12.21
CA ALA A 38 2.94 14.95 13.39
C ALA A 38 2.64 14.08 14.61
N ASP A 39 1.37 13.73 14.84
CA ASP A 39 0.90 12.91 15.96
C ASP A 39 0.15 11.64 15.50
N LYS A 40 0.48 11.12 14.30
CA LYS A 40 -0.23 9.97 13.69
C LYS A 40 0.74 8.86 13.34
N GLY A 41 1.01 7.99 14.32
CA GLY A 41 1.73 6.74 14.09
C GLY A 41 0.83 5.62 13.56
N GLY A 42 1.43 4.66 12.83
CA GLY A 42 0.76 3.42 12.42
C GLY A 42 -0.31 3.55 11.33
N VAL A 43 -0.45 4.72 10.70
CA VAL A 43 -1.42 4.93 9.61
C VAL A 43 -0.88 4.45 8.26
N TYR A 44 -1.77 3.91 7.42
CA TYR A 44 -1.44 3.59 6.04
C TYR A 44 -1.65 4.82 5.15
N CYS A 45 -0.64 5.17 4.37
CA CYS A 45 -0.67 6.34 3.49
C CYS A 45 -0.71 5.91 2.02
N LEU A 46 -1.60 6.53 1.27
CA LEU A 46 -1.81 6.30 -0.16
C LEU A 46 -2.05 7.64 -0.84
N ASP A 47 -1.40 7.87 -1.98
CA ASP A 47 -1.57 9.06 -2.81
C ASP A 47 -1.47 10.39 -2.04
N ASN A 48 -0.40 10.55 -1.26
CA ASN A 48 -0.14 11.72 -0.41
C ASN A 48 -1.26 12.02 0.59
N ASN A 49 -1.94 10.99 1.08
CA ASN A 49 -3.00 11.12 2.08
C ASN A 49 -3.04 9.88 3.01
N ILE A 50 -3.73 9.99 4.13
CA ILE A 50 -4.09 8.84 4.98
C ILE A 50 -5.23 8.11 4.30
N ALA A 51 -5.04 6.82 4.00
CA ALA A 51 -6.05 6.04 3.31
C ALA A 51 -7.18 5.60 4.24
N THR A 52 -8.38 5.46 3.69
CA THR A 52 -9.48 4.75 4.37
C THR A 52 -9.26 3.24 4.29
N ILE A 53 -9.99 2.48 5.11
CA ILE A 53 -10.11 1.03 4.92
C ILE A 53 -10.87 0.78 3.61
N ALA A 54 -10.33 -0.07 2.75
CA ALA A 54 -10.95 -0.47 1.50
C ALA A 54 -12.27 -1.21 1.77
N ASP A 55 -13.25 -1.06 0.88
CA ASP A 55 -14.48 -1.84 0.97
C ASP A 55 -14.14 -3.34 0.82
N PRO A 56 -14.53 -4.22 1.77
CA PRO A 56 -14.21 -5.64 1.70
C PRO A 56 -14.72 -6.31 0.41
N ARG A 57 -15.86 -5.87 -0.13
CA ARG A 57 -16.42 -6.45 -1.37
C ARG A 57 -15.60 -6.04 -2.59
N GLU A 58 -15.14 -4.80 -2.64
CA GLU A 58 -14.24 -4.34 -3.71
C GLU A 58 -12.90 -5.06 -3.62
N TYR A 59 -12.39 -5.27 -2.41
CA TYR A 59 -11.14 -5.98 -2.17
C TYR A 59 -11.24 -7.47 -2.54
N ASP A 60 -12.31 -8.16 -2.14
CA ASP A 60 -12.51 -9.58 -2.43
C ASP A 60 -12.77 -9.83 -3.93
N ALA A 61 -13.42 -8.89 -4.61
CA ALA A 61 -13.61 -8.92 -6.06
C ALA A 61 -12.33 -8.59 -6.84
N TRP A 62 -11.37 -7.92 -6.20
CA TRP A 62 -10.12 -7.54 -6.83
C TRP A 62 -9.16 -8.72 -6.94
N GLN A 63 -8.79 -9.03 -8.18
CA GLN A 63 -7.81 -10.06 -8.49
C GLN A 63 -6.50 -9.43 -8.93
N TYR A 64 -5.45 -9.74 -8.17
CA TYR A 64 -4.10 -9.31 -8.47
C TYR A 64 -3.68 -9.71 -9.90
N GLY A 65 -3.29 -8.74 -10.72
CA GLY A 65 -2.78 -8.97 -12.07
C GLY A 65 -3.84 -9.00 -13.19
N THR A 66 -5.13 -9.15 -12.86
CA THR A 66 -6.24 -9.18 -13.83
C THR A 66 -7.14 -7.94 -13.76
N ALA A 67 -7.34 -7.36 -12.58
CA ALA A 67 -8.12 -6.14 -12.43
C ALA A 67 -7.33 -4.90 -12.88
N GLU A 68 -7.99 -4.00 -13.62
CA GLU A 68 -7.37 -2.78 -14.15
C GLU A 68 -7.17 -1.70 -13.08
N VAL A 69 -8.10 -1.61 -12.12
CA VAL A 69 -8.08 -0.60 -11.06
C VAL A 69 -7.86 -1.29 -9.72
N PRO A 70 -6.81 -0.92 -8.95
CA PRO A 70 -6.64 -1.41 -7.58
C PRO A 70 -7.71 -0.82 -6.65
N PRO A 71 -8.17 -1.58 -5.63
CA PRO A 71 -9.07 -1.05 -4.62
C PRO A 71 -8.41 0.12 -3.92
N ALA A 72 -9.19 1.19 -3.70
CA ALA A 72 -8.72 2.34 -2.96
C ALA A 72 -8.71 2.02 -1.46
N GLY A 73 -7.58 2.23 -0.80
CA GLY A 73 -7.48 2.08 0.65
C GLY A 73 -6.62 0.93 1.14
N VAL A 74 -6.55 0.80 2.47
CA VAL A 74 -5.85 -0.30 3.15
C VAL A 74 -6.75 -1.53 3.20
N SER A 75 -6.20 -2.71 2.96
CA SER A 75 -7.00 -3.93 3.07
C SER A 75 -7.52 -4.15 4.50
N PRO A 76 -8.78 -4.58 4.70
CA PRO A 76 -9.35 -4.79 6.04
C PRO A 76 -8.51 -5.73 6.93
N HIS A 77 -7.91 -6.77 6.36
CA HIS A 77 -7.10 -7.71 7.15
C HIS A 77 -5.74 -7.13 7.57
N ALA A 78 -5.26 -6.09 6.90
CA ALA A 78 -3.97 -5.47 7.21
C ALA A 78 -4.01 -4.64 8.51
N VAL A 79 -5.21 -4.36 9.04
CA VAL A 79 -5.41 -3.63 10.31
C VAL A 79 -5.86 -4.55 11.45
N ASP A 80 -5.82 -5.87 11.28
CA ASP A 80 -6.14 -6.84 12.33
C ASP A 80 -5.00 -6.96 13.36
N PRO A 81 -5.19 -6.53 14.62
CA PRO A 81 -4.14 -6.57 15.63
C PRO A 81 -3.77 -8.00 16.06
N VAL A 82 -4.69 -8.96 15.97
CA VAL A 82 -4.44 -10.37 16.32
C VAL A 82 -3.58 -11.01 15.24
N ALA A 83 -3.89 -10.75 13.97
CA ALA A 83 -3.06 -11.20 12.86
C ALA A 83 -1.64 -10.59 12.93
N ALA A 84 -1.55 -9.29 13.23
CA ALA A 84 -0.28 -8.59 13.38
C ALA A 84 0.60 -9.19 14.48
N ALA A 85 0.04 -9.43 15.68
CA ALA A 85 0.76 -10.05 16.79
C ALA A 85 1.27 -11.46 16.44
N ARG A 86 0.42 -12.28 15.81
CA ARG A 86 0.82 -13.63 15.35
C ARG A 86 1.95 -13.58 14.32
N LEU A 87 1.89 -12.64 13.39
CA LEU A 87 2.94 -12.46 12.38
C LEU A 87 4.26 -12.01 13.02
N TRP A 88 4.20 -11.14 14.04
CA TRP A 88 5.36 -10.70 14.80
C TRP A 88 6.06 -11.88 15.49
N ASP A 89 5.32 -12.69 16.25
CA ASP A 89 5.87 -13.87 16.94
C ASP A 89 6.52 -14.87 15.98
N LEU A 90 5.86 -15.12 14.85
CA LEU A 90 6.41 -15.98 13.82
C LEU A 90 7.71 -15.39 13.23
N SER A 91 7.74 -14.09 12.95
CA SER A 91 8.90 -13.41 12.39
C SER A 91 10.09 -13.47 13.34
N ARG A 92 9.88 -13.29 14.64
CA ARG A 92 10.93 -13.47 15.66
C ARG A 92 11.47 -14.90 15.66
N ALA A 93 10.59 -15.90 15.67
CA ALA A 93 10.99 -17.31 15.67
C ALA A 93 11.80 -17.68 14.41
N LEU A 94 11.46 -17.11 13.25
CA LEU A 94 12.14 -17.41 11.99
C LEU A 94 13.47 -16.67 11.81
N THR A 95 13.57 -15.44 12.34
CA THR A 95 14.76 -14.58 12.13
C THR A 95 15.73 -14.60 13.30
N GLY A 96 15.28 -14.98 14.49
CA GLY A 96 16.05 -14.86 15.74
C GLY A 96 16.29 -13.42 16.18
N ALA A 97 15.72 -12.43 15.49
CA ALA A 97 15.76 -11.03 15.89
C ALA A 97 14.63 -10.74 16.89
N ASP A 98 14.94 -9.92 17.88
CA ASP A 98 13.98 -9.37 18.83
C ASP A 98 14.23 -7.86 18.96
N LEU A 99 13.17 -7.08 19.17
CA LEU A 99 13.27 -5.61 19.32
C LEU A 99 13.05 -5.14 20.77
N ASP A 100 13.00 -6.09 21.71
CA ASP A 100 12.91 -5.86 23.15
C ASP A 100 14.30 -5.80 23.84
#